data_AF-A0A7J6QD74-F1
#
_entry.id   AF-A0A7J6QD74-F1
#
_cell.length_a   1.000
_cell.length_b   1.000
_cell.length_c   1.000
_cell.angle_alpha   90.00
_cell.angle_beta   90.00
_cell.angle_gamma   90.00
#
_symmetry.space_group_name_H-M   'P 1'
#
loop_
_entity.id
_entity.type
_entity.pdbx_description
1 polymer ?
#
loop_
_entity_poly.entity_id
_entity_poly.type
_entity_poly.pdbx_seq_one_letter_code
_entity_poly.pdbx_strand_id
1 'polypeptide(L)'
;MDGEPVGAAQPTAATPGTTIHFTDLFYNLPTRRRSLMNTQSEEYARIVDLVSRFAAEYYTIAFTCRNARHGSADMSSPGGEADEQMKVLHFVLGDRVAKDLITLPDTDLEVGGGAYAASVRGFLTHGNSATYYRGSQRHTVYSGGSTGGWCTIFMNGRLVECTPLRKAIGDTYARYLPKGQKPAA
;
A
#
# COMPACT_ATOMS: atom_id res chain seq x y z
N MET A 1 4.17 19.57 26.34
CA MET A 1 4.04 20.39 25.11
C MET A 1 3.08 19.61 24.23
N ASP A 2 1.80 19.85 24.47
CA ASP A 2 0.76 18.82 24.33
C ASP A 2 -0.12 19.09 23.10
N GLY A 3 0.51 19.25 21.93
CA GLY A 3 -0.23 19.47 20.68
C GLY A 3 -1.09 20.74 20.65
N GLU A 4 -0.85 21.69 21.56
CA GLU A 4 -1.57 22.96 21.56
C GLU A 4 -1.16 23.81 20.36
N PRO A 5 -2.13 24.45 19.68
CA PRO A 5 -1.86 25.29 18.53
C PRO A 5 -0.93 26.44 18.93
N VAL A 6 0.22 26.53 18.26
CA VAL A 6 1.21 27.59 18.50
C VAL A 6 0.74 28.85 17.76
N GLY A 7 -0.16 29.60 18.39
CA GLY A 7 -0.64 30.90 17.91
C GLY A 7 -1.96 30.87 17.13
N ALA A 8 -2.47 32.06 16.82
CA ALA A 8 -3.69 32.25 16.04
C ALA A 8 -3.45 31.98 14.55
N ALA A 9 -4.47 31.44 13.86
CA ALA A 9 -4.40 31.18 12.43
C ALA A 9 -4.16 32.48 11.64
N GLN A 10 -3.19 32.44 10.72
CA GLN A 10 -2.87 33.57 9.85
C GLN A 10 -3.56 33.42 8.49
N PRO A 11 -4.16 34.49 7.94
CA PRO A 11 -4.74 34.46 6.60
C PRO A 11 -3.67 34.08 5.57
N THR A 12 -3.87 32.96 4.88
CA THR A 12 -2.92 32.42 3.89
C THR A 12 -3.68 32.06 2.62
N ALA A 13 -3.11 32.37 1.45
CA ALA A 13 -3.70 31.98 0.18
C ALA A 13 -3.66 30.45 0.02
N ALA A 14 -4.82 29.82 -0.14
CA ALA A 14 -4.95 28.39 -0.37
C ALA A 14 -6.18 28.09 -1.23
N THR A 15 -6.12 27.01 -1.99
CA THR A 15 -7.28 26.44 -2.69
C THR A 15 -8.17 25.67 -1.71
N PRO A 16 -9.44 25.38 -2.06
CA PRO A 16 -10.29 24.52 -1.24
C PRO A 16 -9.62 23.18 -0.94
N GLY A 17 -9.56 22.82 0.33
CA GLY A 17 -8.87 21.63 0.82
C GLY A 17 -8.08 21.92 2.10
N THR A 18 -7.30 20.93 2.53
CA THR A 18 -6.47 21.03 3.74
C THR A 18 -5.06 20.60 3.42
N THR A 19 -4.09 21.46 3.70
CA THR A 19 -2.67 21.14 3.58
C THR A 19 -2.09 21.03 4.99
N ILE A 20 -1.50 19.87 5.29
CA ILE A 20 -0.84 19.62 6.57
C ILE A 20 0.66 19.50 6.32
N HIS A 21 1.44 20.34 7.02
CA HIS A 21 2.89 20.32 6.95
C HIS A 21 3.46 19.76 8.25
N PHE A 22 4.27 18.71 8.14
CA PHE A 22 5.04 18.18 9.26
C PHE A 22 6.50 18.59 9.09
N THR A 23 7.01 19.43 10.00
CA THR A 23 8.42 19.84 10.05
C THR A 23 9.09 19.29 11.31
N ASP A 24 10.38 19.03 11.23
CA ASP A 24 11.23 18.61 12.37
C ASP A 24 10.66 17.44 13.20
N LEU A 25 10.28 16.37 12.51
CA LEU A 25 9.81 15.14 13.17
C LEU A 25 10.86 14.64 14.19
N PHE A 26 10.42 14.35 15.41
CA PHE A 26 11.25 13.93 16.55
C PHE A 26 12.27 14.99 17.02
N TYR A 27 12.04 16.29 16.82
CA TYR A 27 12.95 17.35 17.31
C TYR A 27 13.29 17.22 18.80
N ASN A 28 12.33 16.81 19.62
CA ASN A 28 12.45 16.63 21.07
C ASN A 28 12.99 15.26 21.49
N LEU A 29 13.26 14.34 20.54
CA LEU A 29 13.68 12.97 20.80
C LEU A 29 14.95 12.64 19.99
N PRO A 30 16.15 13.01 20.46
CA PRO A 30 17.38 12.96 19.68
C PRO A 30 17.74 11.54 19.21
N THR A 31 17.48 10.53 20.03
CA THR A 31 17.72 9.11 19.66
C THR A 31 16.83 8.68 18.50
N ARG A 32 15.53 9.01 18.52
CA ARG A 32 14.59 8.67 17.43
C ARG A 32 14.93 9.44 16.15
N ARG A 33 15.27 10.73 16.29
CA ARG A 33 15.72 11.56 15.18
C ARG A 33 16.95 10.97 14.49
N ARG A 34 17.95 10.53 15.26
CA ARG A 34 19.17 9.92 14.71
C ARG A 34 18.86 8.61 13.97
N SER A 35 17.97 7.78 14.51
CA SER A 35 17.50 6.56 13.84
C SER A 35 16.85 6.86 12.49
N LEU A 36 15.94 7.84 12.45
CA LEU A 36 15.25 8.27 11.23
C LEU A 36 16.24 8.81 10.18
N MET A 37 17.21 9.63 10.60
CA MET A 37 18.22 10.19 9.71
C MET A 37 19.09 9.11 9.06
N ASN A 38 19.43 8.05 9.80
CA ASN A 38 20.22 6.94 9.28
C ASN A 38 19.45 6.07 8.26
N THR A 39 18.11 6.11 8.29
CA THR A 39 17.23 5.23 7.51
C THR A 39 16.35 5.99 6.52
N GLN A 40 16.70 7.23 6.18
CA GLN A 40 15.86 8.13 5.38
C GLN A 40 15.34 7.51 4.07
N SER A 41 16.19 6.82 3.32
CA SER A 41 15.80 6.17 2.05
C SER A 41 14.83 5.01 2.27
N GLU A 42 15.01 4.24 3.35
CA GLU A 42 14.12 3.12 3.69
C GLU A 42 12.76 3.60 4.15
N GLU A 43 12.73 4.65 4.99
CA GLU A 43 11.49 5.25 5.46
C GLU A 43 10.70 5.89 4.31
N TYR A 44 11.40 6.54 3.36
CA TYR A 44 10.74 7.02 2.15
C TYR A 44 10.14 5.87 1.33
N ALA A 45 10.86 4.76 1.17
CA ALA A 45 10.34 3.58 0.47
C ALA A 45 9.09 3.00 1.18
N ARG A 46 9.06 3.00 2.51
CA ARG A 46 7.88 2.59 3.30
C ARG A 46 6.70 3.55 3.11
N ILE A 47 6.96 4.86 3.02
CA ILE A 47 5.91 5.85 2.72
C ILE A 47 5.33 5.58 1.33
N VAL A 48 6.17 5.38 0.32
CA VAL A 48 5.72 5.07 -1.04
C VAL A 48 4.88 3.79 -1.04
N ASP A 49 5.33 2.72 -0.37
CA ASP A 49 4.55 1.47 -0.26
C ASP A 49 3.19 1.67 0.42
N LEU A 50 3.16 2.44 1.52
CA LEU A 50 1.92 2.75 2.22
C LEU A 50 0.92 3.47 1.31
N VAL A 51 1.37 4.53 0.63
CA VAL A 51 0.51 5.31 -0.28
C VAL A 51 0.07 4.43 -1.47
N SER A 52 0.94 3.57 -1.99
CA SER A 52 0.58 2.59 -3.04
C SER A 52 -0.54 1.65 -2.60
N ARG A 53 -0.50 1.13 -1.36
CA ARG A 53 -1.57 0.27 -0.82
C ARG A 53 -2.89 1.01 -0.71
N PHE A 54 -2.87 2.26 -0.24
CA PHE A 54 -4.07 3.09 -0.20
C PHE A 54 -4.60 3.44 -1.59
N ALA A 55 -3.72 3.70 -2.56
CA ALA A 55 -4.11 3.96 -3.93
C ALA A 55 -4.77 2.75 -4.62
N ALA A 56 -4.39 1.53 -4.24
CA ALA A 56 -5.01 0.31 -4.75
C ALA A 56 -6.43 0.09 -4.19
N GLU A 57 -6.66 0.38 -2.91
CA GLU A 57 -7.97 0.26 -2.26
C GLU A 57 -8.92 1.38 -2.68
N TYR A 58 -8.45 2.63 -2.61
CA TYR A 58 -9.22 3.84 -2.92
C TYR A 58 -8.97 4.27 -4.36
N TYR A 59 -9.24 3.39 -5.30
CA TYR A 59 -8.95 3.60 -6.73
C TYR A 59 -9.72 4.78 -7.35
N THR A 60 -10.80 5.25 -6.72
CA THR A 60 -11.53 6.45 -7.14
C THR A 60 -10.82 7.76 -6.79
N ILE A 61 -9.79 7.70 -5.95
CA ILE A 61 -9.03 8.84 -5.47
C ILE A 61 -7.68 8.87 -6.16
N ALA A 62 -7.29 10.03 -6.67
CA ALA A 62 -5.96 10.25 -7.22
C ALA A 62 -4.93 10.38 -6.09
N PHE A 63 -3.84 9.62 -6.19
CA PHE A 63 -2.73 9.70 -5.24
C PHE A 63 -1.44 10.09 -5.95
N THR A 64 -0.63 10.92 -5.32
CA THR A 64 0.72 11.24 -5.82
C THR A 64 1.69 11.27 -4.64
N CYS A 65 2.79 10.53 -4.76
CA CYS A 65 3.89 10.54 -3.82
C CYS A 65 5.16 10.95 -4.55
N ARG A 66 5.86 11.97 -4.04
CA ARG A 66 7.09 12.49 -4.63
C ARG A 66 8.11 12.81 -3.55
N ASN A 67 9.37 12.57 -3.86
CA ASN A 67 10.47 13.00 -3.03
C ASN A 67 10.80 14.44 -3.39
N ALA A 68 10.83 15.37 -2.44
CA ALA A 68 11.14 16.78 -2.70
C ALA A 68 12.51 17.00 -3.38
N ARG A 69 13.44 16.04 -3.27
CA ARG A 69 14.76 16.09 -3.93
C ARG A 69 14.71 15.67 -5.41
N HIS A 70 13.64 15.01 -5.85
CA HIS A 70 13.48 14.52 -7.21
C HIS A 70 12.27 15.23 -7.86
N GLY A 71 12.44 15.69 -9.11
CA GLY A 71 11.39 16.44 -9.80
C GLY A 71 10.21 15.59 -10.27
N SER A 72 10.39 14.27 -10.37
CA SER A 72 9.37 13.32 -10.78
C SER A 72 8.63 12.71 -9.59
N ALA A 73 7.36 12.34 -9.78
CA ALA A 73 6.63 11.52 -8.82
C ALA A 73 7.16 10.08 -8.86
N ASP A 74 7.41 9.50 -7.68
CA ASP A 74 7.82 8.10 -7.55
C ASP A 74 6.61 7.15 -7.62
N MET A 75 5.43 7.65 -7.24
CA MET A 75 4.15 6.97 -7.44
C MET A 75 3.09 8.00 -7.81
N SER A 76 2.30 7.71 -8.84
CA SER A 76 1.15 8.51 -9.23
C SER A 76 0.05 7.61 -9.75
N SER A 77 -1.14 7.73 -9.16
CA SER A 77 -2.38 7.13 -9.65
C SER A 77 -3.35 8.26 -10.03
N PRO A 78 -3.91 8.28 -11.25
CA PRO A 78 -4.81 9.33 -11.68
C PRO A 78 -6.18 9.30 -10.99
N GLY A 79 -6.49 8.25 -10.22
CA GLY A 79 -7.87 7.94 -9.82
C GLY A 79 -8.72 7.56 -11.05
N GLY A 80 -9.80 6.82 -10.84
CA GLY A 80 -10.70 6.40 -11.92
C GLY A 80 -12.13 6.19 -11.45
N GLU A 81 -13.00 5.78 -12.37
CA GLU A 81 -14.35 5.35 -12.01
C GLU A 81 -14.36 3.92 -11.42
N ALA A 82 -15.53 3.47 -10.95
CA ALA A 82 -15.74 2.11 -10.39
C ALA A 82 -15.15 1.01 -11.28
N ASP A 83 -15.35 1.12 -12.59
CA ASP A 83 -14.94 0.12 -13.57
C ASP A 83 -13.46 0.23 -13.99
N GLU A 84 -12.77 1.31 -13.60
CA GLU A 84 -11.37 1.56 -13.93
C GLU A 84 -10.37 1.05 -12.87
N GLN A 85 -10.82 0.25 -11.90
CA GLN A 85 -9.96 -0.26 -10.83
C GLN A 85 -8.69 -0.97 -11.35
N MET A 86 -8.83 -1.78 -12.40
CA MET A 86 -7.68 -2.46 -13.02
C MET A 86 -6.65 -1.47 -13.58
N LYS A 87 -7.11 -0.40 -14.23
CA LYS A 87 -6.24 0.66 -14.78
C LYS A 87 -5.43 1.34 -13.67
N VAL A 88 -6.03 1.58 -12.51
CA VAL A 88 -5.32 2.11 -11.34
C VAL A 88 -4.29 1.11 -10.81
N LEU A 89 -4.63 -0.17 -10.74
CA LEU A 89 -3.68 -1.23 -10.33
C LEU A 89 -2.48 -1.34 -11.28
N HIS A 90 -2.64 -1.08 -12.58
CA HIS A 90 -1.52 -0.97 -13.52
C HIS A 90 -0.51 0.12 -13.13
N PHE A 91 -0.97 1.29 -12.68
CA PHE A 91 -0.10 2.38 -12.22
C PHE A 91 0.59 2.06 -10.89
N VAL A 92 -0.09 1.35 -9.98
CA VAL A 92 0.42 1.07 -8.63
C VAL A 92 1.37 -0.14 -8.61
N LEU A 93 0.98 -1.24 -9.28
CA LEU A 93 1.69 -2.52 -9.24
C LEU A 93 2.65 -2.72 -10.40
N GLY A 94 2.44 -1.95 -11.47
CA GLY A 94 3.14 -2.10 -12.73
C GLY A 94 2.49 -3.17 -13.63
N ASP A 95 2.68 -2.99 -14.93
CA ASP A 95 2.02 -3.80 -15.96
C ASP A 95 2.26 -5.30 -15.86
N ARG A 96 3.41 -5.72 -15.34
CA ARG A 96 3.76 -7.14 -15.24
C ARG A 96 2.90 -7.85 -14.22
N VAL A 97 2.65 -7.23 -13.08
CA VAL A 97 1.84 -7.81 -12.00
C VAL A 97 0.36 -7.66 -12.33
N ALA A 98 -0.04 -6.48 -12.81
CA ALA A 98 -1.44 -6.16 -13.07
C ALA A 98 -2.08 -7.04 -14.15
N LYS A 99 -1.31 -7.47 -15.17
CA LYS A 99 -1.79 -8.38 -16.22
C LYS A 99 -2.16 -9.77 -15.72
N ASP A 100 -1.52 -10.20 -14.64
CA ASP A 100 -1.68 -11.54 -14.08
C ASP A 100 -2.63 -11.55 -12.87
N LEU A 101 -3.31 -10.43 -12.59
CA LEU A 101 -4.31 -10.33 -11.55
C LEU A 101 -5.62 -11.00 -11.97
N ILE A 102 -6.18 -11.73 -11.03
CA ILE A 102 -7.48 -12.39 -11.10
C ILE A 102 -8.36 -11.71 -10.07
N THR A 103 -9.52 -11.23 -10.51
CA THR A 103 -10.53 -10.68 -9.61
C THR A 103 -11.15 -11.80 -8.78
N LEU A 104 -11.15 -11.63 -7.46
CA LEU A 104 -11.93 -12.47 -6.56
C LEU A 104 -13.41 -12.07 -6.66
N PRO A 105 -14.32 -13.03 -6.88
CA PRO A 105 -15.74 -12.73 -6.86
C PRO A 105 -16.15 -12.33 -5.44
N ASP A 106 -17.12 -11.40 -5.37
CA ASP A 106 -17.74 -10.97 -4.12
C ASP A 106 -18.34 -12.21 -3.43
N THR A 107 -17.69 -12.63 -2.35
CA THR A 107 -18.04 -13.87 -1.63
C THR A 107 -18.48 -13.51 -0.23
N ASP A 108 -19.72 -13.84 0.10
CA ASP A 108 -20.24 -13.74 1.46
C ASP A 108 -19.78 -14.95 2.28
N LEU A 109 -19.10 -14.67 3.38
CA LEU A 109 -18.64 -15.69 4.33
C LEU A 109 -19.69 -15.86 5.43
N GLU A 110 -20.20 -17.08 5.53
CA GLU A 110 -21.02 -17.51 6.66
C GLU A 110 -20.10 -17.88 7.83
N VAL A 111 -20.26 -17.18 8.96
CA VAL A 111 -19.57 -17.52 10.20
C VAL A 111 -20.62 -17.83 11.26
N GLY A 112 -20.84 -19.13 11.49
CA GLY A 112 -21.72 -19.61 12.56
C GLY A 112 -23.22 -19.48 12.25
N GLY A 113 -23.77 -20.44 11.51
CA GLY A 113 -25.17 -20.89 11.71
C GLY A 113 -26.31 -19.93 11.34
N GLY A 114 -26.12 -18.95 10.44
CA GLY A 114 -27.27 -18.33 9.75
C GLY A 114 -27.24 -16.81 9.53
N ALA A 115 -26.18 -16.09 9.92
CA ALA A 115 -25.99 -14.69 9.55
C ALA A 115 -24.68 -14.49 8.78
N TYR A 116 -24.75 -13.85 7.61
CA TYR A 116 -23.58 -13.44 6.83
C TYR A 116 -22.71 -12.49 7.67
N ALA A 117 -21.46 -12.86 7.93
CA ALA A 117 -20.62 -12.14 8.89
C ALA A 117 -19.55 -11.25 8.23
N ALA A 118 -19.17 -11.54 6.98
CA ALA A 118 -18.19 -10.75 6.24
C ALA A 118 -18.33 -10.98 4.72
N SER A 119 -18.08 -9.94 3.91
CA SER A 119 -17.89 -10.07 2.47
C SER A 119 -16.40 -9.93 2.13
N VAL A 120 -15.93 -10.74 1.19
CA VAL A 120 -14.54 -10.70 0.70
C VAL A 120 -14.53 -10.32 -0.77
N ARG A 121 -13.68 -9.34 -1.08
CA ARG A 121 -13.41 -8.84 -2.44
C ARG A 121 -11.93 -8.55 -2.56
N GLY A 122 -11.39 -8.63 -3.77
CA GLY A 122 -9.99 -8.30 -4.00
C GLY A 122 -9.43 -8.87 -5.29
N PHE A 123 -8.11 -8.84 -5.40
CA PHE A 123 -7.39 -9.34 -6.57
C PHE A 123 -6.26 -10.25 -6.11
N LEU A 124 -6.02 -11.30 -6.88
CA LEU A 124 -5.01 -12.31 -6.60
C LEU A 124 -4.18 -12.57 -7.84
N THR A 125 -2.87 -12.71 -7.72
CA THR A 125 -2.04 -13.12 -8.87
C THR A 125 -2.27 -14.58 -9.24
N HIS A 126 -2.24 -14.90 -10.53
CA HIS A 126 -2.28 -16.29 -10.99
C HIS A 126 -1.11 -17.11 -10.44
N GLY A 127 -1.33 -18.39 -10.07
CA GLY A 127 -0.32 -19.26 -9.45
C GLY A 127 0.87 -19.63 -10.36
N ASN A 128 0.81 -19.31 -11.66
CA ASN A 128 1.93 -19.43 -12.60
C ASN A 128 2.67 -18.09 -12.82
N SER A 129 2.12 -16.98 -12.33
CA SER A 129 2.79 -15.68 -12.38
C SER A 129 3.74 -15.56 -11.19
N ALA A 130 4.96 -15.97 -11.46
CA ALA A 130 6.10 -15.76 -10.59
C ALA A 130 6.48 -14.27 -10.58
N THR A 131 5.74 -13.41 -9.88
CA THR A 131 6.20 -12.02 -9.72
C THR A 131 7.41 -12.01 -8.77
N TYR A 132 8.58 -11.98 -9.40
CA TYR A 132 9.90 -12.07 -8.79
C TYR A 132 10.24 -10.76 -8.07
N TYR A 133 10.03 -10.71 -6.75
CA TYR A 133 10.56 -9.63 -5.91
C TYR A 133 11.97 -9.99 -5.44
N ARG A 134 12.97 -9.93 -6.34
CA ARG A 134 14.38 -9.97 -5.95
C ARG A 134 14.98 -8.59 -6.20
N GLY A 135 15.45 -7.97 -5.12
CA GLY A 135 16.03 -6.65 -5.12
C GLY A 135 17.07 -6.47 -6.22
N SER A 136 16.84 -5.46 -7.07
CA SER A 136 17.84 -4.79 -7.93
C SER A 136 17.18 -3.86 -8.97
N GLN A 137 15.96 -4.13 -9.42
CA GLN A 137 15.29 -3.33 -10.46
C GLN A 137 14.06 -2.60 -9.89
N ARG A 138 14.11 -1.26 -9.87
CA ARG A 138 13.18 -0.33 -9.23
C ARG A 138 11.82 -0.18 -9.94
N HIS A 139 11.20 -1.28 -10.34
CA HIS A 139 9.85 -1.25 -10.91
C HIS A 139 9.09 -2.49 -10.49
N THR A 140 8.68 -2.52 -9.22
CA THR A 140 7.51 -3.24 -8.70
C THR A 140 7.54 -3.14 -7.19
N VAL A 141 6.44 -2.59 -6.67
CA VAL A 141 5.96 -2.62 -5.28
C VAL A 141 6.99 -2.87 -4.18
N TYR A 142 7.38 -1.77 -3.55
CA TYR A 142 8.38 -1.70 -2.48
C TYR A 142 7.93 -2.47 -1.22
N SER A 143 8.09 -3.79 -1.19
CA SER A 143 8.14 -4.53 0.08
C SER A 143 9.46 -4.17 0.79
N GLY A 144 9.43 -3.12 1.61
CA GLY A 144 10.51 -2.79 2.53
C GLY A 144 10.75 -3.98 3.48
N GLY A 145 11.80 -4.75 3.21
CA GLY A 145 12.36 -5.73 4.15
C GLY A 145 11.55 -7.00 4.40
N SER A 146 10.34 -7.14 3.84
CA SER A 146 9.60 -8.40 3.94
C SER A 146 9.97 -9.30 2.78
N THR A 147 10.65 -10.41 3.07
CA THR A 147 10.82 -11.54 2.14
C THR A 147 9.47 -12.11 1.69
N GLY A 148 8.33 -11.61 2.21
CA GLY A 148 6.95 -11.86 1.82
C GLY A 148 6.57 -11.07 0.56
N GLY A 149 5.85 -11.69 -0.38
CA GLY A 149 5.28 -10.97 -1.53
C GLY A 149 4.36 -9.82 -1.09
N TRP A 150 4.00 -8.95 -2.03
CA TRP A 150 3.09 -7.84 -1.77
C TRP A 150 1.69 -8.37 -1.46
N CYS A 151 1.39 -8.48 -0.16
CA CYS A 151 0.13 -9.00 0.36
C CYS A 151 -0.52 -7.91 1.22
N THR A 152 -1.60 -7.32 0.72
CA THR A 152 -2.28 -6.15 1.26
C THR A 152 -3.70 -6.53 1.67
N ILE A 153 -4.02 -6.35 2.94
CA ILE A 153 -5.34 -6.71 3.48
C ILE A 153 -5.99 -5.46 4.04
N PHE A 154 -7.17 -5.13 3.53
CA PHE A 154 -8.02 -4.09 4.08
C PHE A 154 -9.20 -4.72 4.83
N MET A 155 -9.49 -4.21 6.01
CA MET A 155 -10.68 -4.55 6.78
C MET A 155 -11.43 -3.26 7.09
N ASN A 156 -12.65 -3.13 6.57
CA ASN A 156 -13.49 -1.94 6.74
C ASN A 156 -12.75 -0.63 6.37
N GLY A 157 -12.04 -0.64 5.23
CA GLY A 157 -11.28 0.51 4.73
C GLY A 157 -9.96 0.81 5.46
N ARG A 158 -9.55 -0.02 6.42
CA ARG A 158 -8.28 0.13 7.13
C ARG A 158 -7.27 -0.92 6.69
N LEU A 159 -6.03 -0.48 6.45
CA LEU A 159 -4.91 -1.37 6.19
C LEU A 159 -4.58 -2.16 7.47
N VAL A 160 -4.62 -3.49 7.39
CA VAL A 160 -4.38 -4.38 8.53
C VAL A 160 -3.29 -5.39 8.20
N GLU A 161 -2.37 -5.59 9.14
CA GLU A 161 -1.43 -6.71 9.08
C GLU A 161 -2.02 -7.93 9.79
N CYS A 162 -2.40 -8.94 9.01
CA CYS A 162 -2.92 -10.20 9.54
C CYS A 162 -2.01 -11.38 9.17
N THR A 163 -1.14 -11.78 10.10
CA THR A 163 -0.22 -12.91 9.91
C THR A 163 -0.94 -14.25 9.64
N PRO A 164 -2.04 -14.61 10.35
CA PRO A 164 -2.78 -15.83 10.05
C PRO A 164 -3.33 -15.88 8.62
N LEU A 165 -3.95 -14.80 8.14
CA LEU A 165 -4.48 -14.73 6.77
C LEU A 165 -3.36 -14.77 5.74
N ARG A 166 -2.28 -14.01 5.96
CA ARG A 166 -1.09 -14.03 5.09
C ARG A 166 -0.50 -15.45 4.98
N LYS A 167 -0.43 -16.17 6.09
CA LYS A 167 0.04 -17.56 6.10
C LYS A 167 -0.92 -18.49 5.35
N ALA A 168 -2.23 -18.38 5.58
CA ALA A 168 -3.23 -19.18 4.88
C ALA A 168 -3.20 -18.99 3.36
N ILE A 169 -3.04 -17.74 2.89
CA ILE A 169 -2.85 -17.42 1.48
C ILE A 169 -1.54 -18.06 0.98
N GLY A 170 -0.44 -17.87 1.70
CA GLY A 170 0.86 -18.45 1.36
C GLY A 170 0.84 -19.99 1.24
N ASP A 171 0.18 -20.67 2.17
CA ASP A 171 0.05 -22.13 2.20
C ASP A 171 -0.81 -22.64 1.01
N THR A 172 -1.81 -21.87 0.60
CA THR A 172 -2.64 -22.19 -0.58
C THR A 172 -1.81 -22.07 -1.86
N TYR A 173 -1.03 -20.99 -1.99
CA TYR A 173 -0.17 -20.74 -3.14
C TYR A 173 1.05 -21.67 -3.22
N ALA A 174 1.52 -22.21 -2.10
CA ALA A 174 2.67 -23.13 -2.06
C ALA A 174 2.45 -24.41 -2.88
N ARG A 175 1.19 -24.76 -3.20
CA ARG A 175 0.83 -25.90 -4.07
C ARG A 175 1.01 -25.60 -5.55
N TYR A 176 0.95 -24.31 -5.93
CA TYR A 176 0.95 -23.87 -7.33
C TYR A 176 2.25 -23.16 -7.72
N LEU A 177 2.90 -22.48 -6.77
CA LEU A 177 4.13 -21.75 -7.00
C LEU A 177 5.38 -22.64 -6.80
N PRO A 178 6.41 -22.49 -7.65
CA PRO A 178 7.74 -23.04 -7.39
C PRO A 178 8.31 -22.61 -6.03
N LYS A 179 9.12 -23.48 -5.41
CA LYS A 179 9.74 -23.22 -4.10
C LYS A 179 10.44 -21.86 -4.07
N GLY A 180 10.03 -20.99 -3.15
CA GLY A 180 10.63 -19.67 -2.91
C GLY A 180 9.92 -18.49 -3.58
N GLN A 181 8.91 -18.72 -4.43
CA GLN A 181 8.07 -17.65 -4.97
C GLN A 181 6.91 -17.31 -4.04
N LYS A 182 6.39 -16.09 -4.15
CA LYS A 182 5.31 -15.59 -3.29
C LYS A 182 4.25 -14.85 -4.10
N PRO A 183 2.97 -15.01 -3.73
CA PRO A 183 1.88 -14.33 -4.42
C PRO A 183 1.91 -12.83 -4.17
N ALA A 184 1.31 -12.08 -5.09
CA ALA A 184 0.75 -10.78 -4.77
C ALA A 184 -0.76 -10.92 -4.55
N ALA A 185 -1.27 -10.38 -3.45
CA ALA A 185 -2.63 -10.59 -2.95
C ALA A 185 -3.13 -9.39 -2.16
#